data_AF-A0A0L8HBP6-F1
#
_entry.id   AF-A0A0L8HBP6-F1
#
_cell.length_a   1.000
_cell.length_b   1.000
_cell.length_c   1.000
_cell.angle_alpha   90.00
_cell.angle_beta   90.00
_cell.angle_gamma   90.00
#
_symmetry.space_group_name_H-M   'P 1'
#
loop_
_entity.id
_entity.type
_entity.pdbx_description
1 polymer ?
#
loop_
_entity_poly.entity_id
_entity_poly.type
_entity_poly.pdbx_seq_one_letter_code
_entity_poly.pdbx_strand_id
1 'polypeptide(L)'
;MGEVLCKAVHYLQNVSMLCSVFTLTVISIERYIAIRHPLKAKYICTLVHARLVIMGVWILSFIGSLPVLFGQRHIEVGMRRKGYYCLREWQKPFFEKIYELYMLTVMLIIPSFVMTIAYLGICFEMWNVSYRRADMRSGR
;
A
#
# COMPACT_ATOMS: atom_id res chain seq x y z
N MET A 1 -0.36 -1.17 30.13
CA MET A 1 -0.98 -0.55 28.92
C MET A 1 -2.43 -1.01 28.89
N GLY A 2 -3.42 -0.16 28.65
CA GLY A 2 -4.82 -0.61 28.58
C GLY A 2 -5.16 -1.30 27.25
N GLU A 3 -6.29 -2.01 27.20
CA GLU A 3 -6.78 -2.70 26.00
C GLU A 3 -6.98 -1.73 24.82
N VAL A 4 -7.51 -0.54 25.09
CA VAL A 4 -7.71 0.51 24.09
C VAL A 4 -6.39 0.92 23.43
N LEU A 5 -5.35 1.16 24.22
CA LEU A 5 -4.05 1.58 23.70
C LEU A 5 -3.36 0.46 22.91
N CYS A 6 -3.48 -0.79 23.38
CA CYS A 6 -2.99 -1.98 22.67
C CYS A 6 -3.59 -2.08 21.26
N LYS A 7 -4.92 -1.99 21.15
CA LYS A 7 -5.60 -2.03 19.84
C LYS A 7 -5.28 -0.81 18.97
N ALA A 8 -5.27 0.39 19.55
CA ALA A 8 -5.03 1.63 18.82
C ALA A 8 -3.64 1.69 18.19
N VAL A 9 -2.58 1.28 18.90
CA VAL A 9 -1.21 1.29 18.38
C VAL A 9 -1.09 0.36 17.17
N HIS A 10 -1.58 -0.88 17.28
CA HIS A 10 -1.52 -1.83 16.16
C HIS A 10 -2.41 -1.40 14.98
N TYR A 11 -3.57 -0.80 15.25
CA TYR A 11 -4.44 -0.27 14.20
C TYR A 11 -3.76 0.86 13.43
N LEU A 12 -3.23 1.87 14.13
CA LEU A 12 -2.55 3.00 13.50
C LEU A 12 -1.29 2.57 12.74
N GLN A 13 -0.55 1.59 13.24
CA GLN A 13 0.58 1.00 12.54
C GLN A 13 0.16 0.38 11.20
N ASN A 14 -0.94 -0.38 11.18
CA ASN A 14 -1.47 -0.99 9.95
C ASN A 14 -1.98 0.07 8.97
N VAL A 15 -2.71 1.08 9.45
CA VAL A 15 -3.18 2.20 8.62
C VAL A 15 -2.01 2.89 7.95
N SER A 16 -0.95 3.19 8.71
CA SER A 16 0.24 3.87 8.19
C SER A 16 0.95 3.04 7.12
N MET A 17 1.04 1.72 7.32
CA MET A 17 1.64 0.81 6.35
C MET A 17 0.82 0.72 5.05
N LEU A 18 -0.50 0.54 5.15
CA LEU A 18 -1.40 0.52 3.98
C LEU A 18 -1.36 1.86 3.22
N CYS A 19 -1.43 2.97 3.94
CA CYS A 19 -1.40 4.30 3.35
C CYS A 19 -0.10 4.52 2.57
N SER A 20 1.04 4.12 3.13
CA SER A 20 2.35 4.25 2.46
C SER A 20 2.42 3.43 1.17
N VAL A 21 1.99 2.16 1.22
CA VAL A 21 2.05 1.25 0.06
C VAL A 21 1.10 1.69 -1.05
N PHE A 22 -0.14 2.07 -0.71
CA PHE A 22 -1.09 2.58 -1.68
C PHE A 22 -0.65 3.92 -2.27
N THR A 23 -0.08 4.81 -1.46
CA THR A 23 0.50 6.07 -1.95
C THR A 23 1.62 5.81 -2.95
N LEU A 24 2.56 4.91 -2.65
CA LEU A 24 3.62 4.51 -3.58
C LEU A 24 3.06 3.96 -4.89
N THR A 25 2.04 3.10 -4.80
CA THR A 25 1.37 2.51 -5.97
C THR A 25 0.74 3.59 -6.85
N VAL A 26 0.04 4.55 -6.25
CA VAL A 26 -0.55 5.71 -6.94
C VAL A 26 0.53 6.52 -7.63
N ILE A 27 1.63 6.84 -6.93
CA ILE A 27 2.75 7.59 -7.51
C ILE A 27 3.32 6.86 -8.73
N SER A 28 3.50 5.54 -8.66
CA SER A 28 3.97 4.74 -9.80
C SER A 28 3.01 4.80 -11.00
N ILE A 29 1.69 4.75 -10.76
CA ILE A 29 0.67 4.89 -11.81
C ILE A 29 0.69 6.29 -12.41
N GLU A 30 0.74 7.34 -11.59
CA GLU A 30 0.82 8.73 -12.06
C GLU A 30 2.02 8.93 -12.98
N ARG A 31 3.19 8.39 -12.61
CA ARG A 31 4.41 8.41 -13.43
C ARG A 31 4.21 7.67 -14.75
N TYR A 32 3.60 6.48 -14.72
CA TYR A 32 3.30 5.72 -15.92
C TYR A 32 2.39 6.49 -16.89
N ILE A 33 1.30 7.08 -16.38
CA ILE A 33 0.35 7.87 -17.19
C ILE A 33 1.03 9.11 -17.75
N ALA A 34 1.85 9.81 -16.95
CA ALA A 34 2.59 11.00 -17.37
C ALA A 34 3.54 10.72 -18.55
N ILE A 35 4.20 9.56 -18.54
CA ILE A 35 5.17 9.18 -19.56
C ILE A 35 4.49 8.67 -20.83
N ARG A 36 3.49 7.77 -20.71
CA ARG A 36 2.84 7.13 -21.88
C ARG A 36 1.75 7.99 -22.51
N HIS A 37 1.09 8.85 -21.75
CA HIS A 37 -0.04 9.65 -22.21
C HIS A 37 0.07 11.11 -21.78
N PRO A 38 1.03 11.88 -22.32
CA PRO A 38 1.30 13.27 -21.91
C PRO A 38 0.07 14.19 -22.03
N LEU A 39 -0.80 13.94 -23.03
CA LEU A 39 -2.05 14.69 -23.21
C LEU A 39 -3.12 14.35 -22.15
N LYS A 40 -3.22 13.08 -21.71
CA LYS A 40 -4.12 12.68 -20.61
C LYS A 40 -3.57 13.12 -19.25
N ALA A 41 -2.25 13.11 -19.08
CA ALA A 41 -1.59 13.54 -17.85
C ALA A 41 -1.88 15.02 -17.53
N LYS A 42 -1.95 15.88 -18.55
CA LYS A 42 -2.31 17.30 -18.37
C LYS A 42 -3.72 17.50 -17.78
N TYR A 43 -4.65 16.57 -18.05
CA TYR A 43 -6.01 16.62 -17.54
C TYR A 43 -6.16 15.87 -16.20
N ILE A 44 -5.58 14.67 -16.11
CA ILE A 44 -5.73 13.75 -14.97
C ILE A 44 -4.82 14.11 -13.79
N CYS A 45 -3.60 14.61 -14.02
CA CYS A 45 -2.68 15.04 -12.94
C CYS A 45 -2.94 16.50 -12.51
N THR A 46 -4.20 16.90 -12.37
CA THR A 46 -4.54 18.15 -11.70
C THR A 46 -4.53 17.99 -10.18
N LEU A 47 -4.18 19.06 -9.46
CA LEU A 47 -4.12 19.10 -7.99
C LEU A 47 -5.41 18.63 -7.31
N VAL A 48 -6.57 18.84 -7.95
CA VAL A 48 -7.87 18.40 -7.46
C VAL A 48 -8.00 16.87 -7.50
N HIS A 49 -7.64 16.24 -8.61
CA HIS A 49 -7.68 14.78 -8.73
C HIS A 49 -6.66 14.10 -7.82
N ALA A 50 -5.44 14.64 -7.71
CA ALA A 50 -4.44 14.13 -6.78
C ALA A 50 -4.94 14.15 -5.32
N ARG A 51 -5.59 15.25 -4.89
CA ARG A 51 -6.21 15.33 -3.56
C ARG A 51 -7.34 14.30 -3.36
N LEU A 52 -8.20 14.11 -4.36
CA LEU A 52 -9.27 13.10 -4.30
C LEU A 52 -8.70 11.68 -4.17
N VAL A 53 -7.66 11.36 -4.93
CA VAL A 53 -6.98 10.05 -4.87
C VAL A 53 -6.34 9.84 -3.50
N ILE A 54 -5.64 10.84 -2.96
CA ILE A 54 -5.03 10.76 -1.63
C ILE A 54 -6.11 10.55 -0.55
N MET A 55 -7.21 11.30 -0.59
CA MET A 55 -8.33 11.08 0.35
C MET A 55 -8.89 9.66 0.22
N GLY A 56 -9.02 9.15 -1.01
CA GLY A 56 -9.41 7.76 -1.25
C GLY A 56 -8.44 6.75 -0.62
N VAL A 57 -7.13 6.97 -0.76
CA VAL A 57 -6.09 6.12 -0.14
C VAL A 57 -6.23 6.09 1.38
N TRP A 58 -6.44 7.23 2.02
CA TRP A 58 -6.64 7.31 3.47
C TRP A 58 -7.88 6.52 3.90
N ILE A 59 -9.03 6.74 3.25
CA ILE A 59 -10.28 6.06 3.56
C ILE A 59 -10.12 4.54 3.40
N LEU A 60 -9.54 4.08 2.28
CA LEU A 60 -9.28 2.66 2.04
C LEU A 60 -8.33 2.07 3.09
N SER A 61 -7.31 2.81 3.52
CA SER A 61 -6.36 2.36 4.54
C SER A 61 -7.03 2.22 5.91
N PHE A 62 -7.90 3.15 6.28
CA PHE A 62 -8.69 3.07 7.51
C PHE A 62 -9.63 1.87 7.51
N ILE A 63 -10.35 1.67 6.40
CA ILE A 63 -11.30 0.55 6.25
C ILE A 63 -10.57 -0.79 6.24
N GLY A 64 -9.49 -0.91 5.45
CA GLY A 64 -8.70 -2.14 5.33
C GLY A 64 -7.99 -2.56 6.62
N SER A 65 -7.74 -1.61 7.53
CA SER A 65 -7.12 -1.89 8.83
C SER A 65 -8.12 -2.33 9.92
N LEU A 66 -9.43 -2.22 9.69
CA LEU A 66 -10.46 -2.57 10.69
C LEU A 66 -10.33 -4.00 11.27
N PRO A 67 -9.97 -5.04 10.48
CA PRO A 67 -9.81 -6.40 11.01
C PRO A 67 -8.80 -6.51 12.17
N VAL A 68 -7.81 -5.62 12.23
CA VAL A 68 -6.77 -5.57 13.28
C VAL A 68 -7.39 -5.38 14.67
N LEU A 69 -8.48 -4.59 14.76
CA LEU A 69 -9.13 -4.28 16.04
C LEU A 69 -9.77 -5.51 16.70
N PHE A 70 -10.15 -6.51 15.90
CA PHE A 70 -10.77 -7.74 16.37
C PHE A 70 -9.75 -8.81 16.75
N GLY A 71 -8.58 -8.80 16.12
CA GLY A 71 -7.53 -9.79 16.36
C GLY A 71 -6.60 -9.48 17.53
N GLN A 72 -6.52 -8.23 17.99
CA GLN A 72 -5.63 -7.81 19.08
C GLN A 72 -6.31 -7.90 20.44
N ARG A 73 -5.70 -8.62 21.38
CA ARG A 73 -6.16 -8.75 22.77
C ARG A 73 -5.07 -8.37 23.76
N HIS A 74 -5.51 -7.73 24.83
CA HIS A 74 -4.68 -7.43 25.98
C HIS A 74 -4.80 -8.58 26.99
N ILE A 75 -3.74 -9.36 27.14
CA ILE A 75 -3.74 -10.52 28.03
C ILE A 75 -2.72 -10.37 29.15
N GLU A 76 -3.11 -10.87 30.32
CA GLU A 76 -2.24 -10.97 31.48
C GLU A 76 -1.43 -12.27 31.38
N VAL A 77 -0.10 -12.15 31.48
CA VAL A 77 0.83 -13.27 31.30
C VAL A 77 1.73 -13.37 32.53
N GLY A 78 1.89 -14.59 33.05
CA GLY A 78 2.83 -14.91 34.14
C GLY A 78 2.13 -15.39 35.42
N MET A 79 2.61 -16.50 35.98
CA MET A 79 2.02 -17.13 37.18
C MET A 79 2.47 -16.51 38.51
N ARG A 80 3.71 -15.99 38.61
CA ARG A 80 4.28 -15.39 39.83
C ARG A 80 4.47 -13.88 39.77
N ARG A 81 4.74 -13.33 38.59
CA ARG A 81 4.77 -11.89 38.32
C ARG A 81 3.81 -11.64 37.16
N LYS A 82 2.74 -10.89 37.43
CA LYS A 82 1.74 -10.52 36.44
C LYS A 82 2.35 -9.49 35.50
N GLY A 83 2.60 -9.88 34.26
CA GLY A 83 2.95 -8.99 33.15
C GLY A 83 1.75 -8.81 32.23
N TYR A 84 1.76 -7.75 31.43
CA TYR A 84 0.68 -7.49 30.47
C TYR A 84 1.25 -7.44 29.06
N TYR A 85 0.71 -8.26 28.17
CA TYR A 85 1.12 -8.33 26.77
C TYR A 85 -0.05 -8.02 25.84
N CYS A 86 0.27 -7.40 24.71
CA CYS A 86 -0.66 -7.20 23.60
C CYS A 86 -0.33 -8.28 22.57
N LEU A 87 -1.20 -9.27 22.44
CA LEU A 87 -0.99 -10.42 21.58
C LEU A 87 -2.15 -10.57 20.60
N ARG A 88 -1.81 -11.04 19.40
CA ARG A 88 -2.78 -11.36 18.37
C ARG A 88 -3.41 -12.70 18.72
N GLU A 89 -4.64 -12.68 19.21
CA GLU A 89 -5.34 -13.88 19.67
C GLU A 89 -6.65 -14.04 18.89
N TRP A 90 -6.59 -14.85 17.85
CA TRP A 90 -7.76 -15.24 17.07
C TRP A 90 -8.42 -16.47 17.69
N GLN A 91 -9.73 -16.43 17.92
CA GLN A 91 -10.47 -17.55 18.51
C GLN A 91 -10.39 -18.84 17.67
N LYS A 92 -10.16 -18.73 16.36
CA LYS A 92 -10.01 -19.86 15.45
C LYS A 92 -8.77 -19.64 14.57
N PRO A 93 -7.93 -20.68 14.37
CA PRO A 93 -6.74 -20.59 13.51
C PRO A 93 -7.09 -20.28 12.05
N PHE A 94 -8.32 -20.60 11.62
CA PHE A 94 -8.83 -20.27 10.29
C PHE A 94 -8.86 -18.75 10.03
N PHE A 95 -9.34 -17.95 10.99
CA PHE A 95 -9.40 -16.49 10.83
C PHE A 95 -8.01 -15.86 10.82
N GLU A 96 -7.07 -16.42 11.58
CA GLU A 96 -5.68 -15.99 11.53
C GLU A 96 -5.09 -16.18 10.14
N LYS A 97 -5.27 -17.37 9.54
CA LYS A 97 -4.76 -17.66 8.20
C LYS A 97 -5.40 -16.79 7.12
N ILE A 98 -6.70 -16.55 7.20
CA ILE A 98 -7.39 -15.62 6.28
C ILE A 98 -6.82 -14.22 6.41
N TYR A 99 -6.62 -13.73 7.64
CA TYR A 99 -6.08 -12.40 7.88
C TYR A 99 -4.64 -12.28 7.34
N GLU A 100 -3.78 -13.27 7.59
CA GLU A 100 -2.43 -13.29 7.05
C GLU A 100 -2.42 -13.24 5.51
N LEU A 101 -3.24 -14.08 4.87
CA LEU A 101 -3.35 -14.11 3.41
C LEU A 101 -3.92 -12.79 2.85
N TYR A 102 -4.92 -12.22 3.52
CA TYR A 102 -5.50 -10.93 3.16
C TYR A 102 -4.43 -9.82 3.19
N MET A 103 -3.71 -9.70 4.30
CA MET A 103 -2.68 -8.67 4.46
C MET A 103 -1.54 -8.86 3.47
N LEU A 104 -1.09 -10.11 3.25
CA LEU A 104 -0.08 -10.43 2.25
C LEU A 104 -0.54 -10.02 0.83
N THR A 105 -1.80 -10.29 0.49
CA THR A 105 -2.34 -9.97 -0.82
C THR A 105 -2.45 -8.46 -1.03
N VAL A 106 -2.99 -7.74 -0.04
CA VAL A 106 -3.26 -6.30 -0.14
C VAL A 106 -2.00 -5.46 -0.01
N MET A 107 -1.06 -5.83 0.87
CA MET A 107 0.18 -5.07 1.09
C MET A 107 1.30 -5.44 0.12
N LEU A 108 1.38 -6.70 -0.32
CA LEU A 108 2.50 -7.16 -1.11
C LEU A 108 2.09 -7.48 -2.55
N ILE A 109 1.18 -8.42 -2.75
CA ILE A 109 0.92 -8.97 -4.09
C ILE A 109 0.34 -7.90 -5.03
N ILE A 110 -0.78 -7.26 -4.64
CA ILE A 110 -1.46 -6.28 -5.50
C ILE A 110 -0.54 -5.09 -5.79
N PRO A 111 0.06 -4.42 -4.79
CA PRO A 111 0.95 -3.28 -5.01
C PRO A 111 2.17 -3.64 -5.85
N SER A 112 2.82 -4.78 -5.57
CA SER A 112 4.01 -5.20 -6.31
C SER A 112 3.68 -5.51 -7.76
N PHE A 113 2.57 -6.18 -8.04
CA PHE A 113 2.13 -6.47 -9.40
C PHE A 113 1.87 -5.18 -10.18
N VAL A 114 1.12 -4.25 -9.59
CA VAL A 114 0.81 -2.95 -10.22
C VAL A 114 2.08 -2.14 -10.45
N MET A 115 2.95 -2.03 -9.45
CA MET A 115 4.23 -1.33 -9.58
C MET A 115 5.10 -1.97 -10.67
N THR A 116 5.18 -3.30 -10.72
CA THR A 116 5.98 -4.02 -11.73
C THR A 116 5.50 -3.69 -13.14
N ILE A 117 4.19 -3.74 -13.40
CA ILE A 117 3.63 -3.39 -14.72
C ILE A 117 3.92 -1.94 -15.06
N ALA A 118 3.69 -1.02 -14.13
CA ALA A 118 3.94 0.41 -14.34
C ALA A 118 5.41 0.67 -14.68
N TYR A 119 6.34 0.10 -13.92
CA TYR A 119 7.78 0.28 -14.13
C TYR A 119 8.27 -0.37 -15.43
N LEU A 120 7.82 -1.59 -15.75
CA LEU A 120 8.16 -2.24 -17.02
C LEU A 120 7.70 -1.40 -18.22
N GLY A 121 6.48 -0.86 -18.14
CA GLY A 121 5.95 0.04 -19.18
C GLY A 121 6.76 1.33 -19.31
N ILE A 122 7.24 1.90 -18.20
CA ILE A 122 8.13 3.07 -18.20
C ILE A 122 9.46 2.73 -18.86
N CYS A 123 10.12 1.64 -18.45
CA CYS A 123 11.40 1.21 -19.00
C CYS A 123 11.31 0.98 -20.52
N PHE A 124 10.23 0.36 -20.98
CA PHE A 124 10.00 0.13 -22.40
C PHE A 124 9.85 1.43 -23.20
N GLU A 125 9.09 2.40 -22.71
CA GLU A 125 8.95 3.70 -23.38
C GLU A 125 10.27 4.47 -23.40
N MET A 126 11.00 4.46 -22.28
CA MET A 126 12.32 5.10 -22.19
C MET A 126 13.32 4.48 -23.18
N TRP A 127 13.30 3.17 -23.35
CA TRP A 127 14.11 2.48 -24.35
C TRP A 127 13.75 2.92 -25.77
N ASN A 128 12.45 2.94 -26.10
CA ASN A 128 11.97 3.37 -27.42
C ASN A 128 12.33 4.83 -27.73
N VAL A 129 12.21 5.73 -26.77
CA VAL A 129 12.66 7.13 -26.91
C VAL A 129 14.18 7.21 -27.11
N SER A 130 14.95 6.42 -26.37
CA SER A 130 16.42 6.41 -26.49
C SER A 130 16.88 5.88 -27.85
N TYR A 131 16.23 4.82 -28.34
CA TYR A 131 16.47 4.25 -29.68
C TYR A 131 16.15 5.28 -30.78
N ARG A 132 14.98 5.92 -30.73
CA ARG A 132 14.62 7.00 -31.68
C ARG A 132 15.61 8.17 -31.67
N ARG A 133 16.14 8.52 -30.50
CA ARG A 133 17.19 9.56 -30.39
C ARG A 133 18.53 9.12 -30.96
N ALA A 134 18.89 7.84 -30.84
CA ALA A 134 20.11 7.30 -31.43
C ALA A 134 20.01 7.27 -32.96
N ASP A 135 18.86 6.88 -33.51
CA ASP A 135 18.59 6.89 -34.95
C ASP A 135 18.72 8.30 -35.56
N MET A 136 18.09 9.30 -34.94
CA MET A 136 18.24 10.71 -35.36
C MET A 136 19.68 11.24 -35.29
N ARG A 137 20.54 10.66 -34.45
CA ARG A 137 21.97 11.03 -34.35
C ARG A 137 22.85 10.25 -35.31
N SER A 138 22.40 9.10 -35.79
CA SER A 138 23.18 8.20 -36.64
C SER A 138 22.99 8.45 -38.14
N GLY A 139 21.94 9.16 -38.56
CA GLY A 139 21.85 9.70 -39.93
C GLY A 139 22.47 11.10 -40.00
N ARG A 140 23.29 11.52 -40.97
CA ARG A 140 23.46 11.15 -42.38
C ARG A 140 22.23 10.61 -43.10
#